data_AF-A0A6J6K370-F1
#
_entry.id   AF-A0A6J6K370-F1
#
_cell.length_a   1.000
_cell.length_b   1.000
_cell.length_c   1.000
_cell.angle_alpha   90.00
_cell.angle_beta   90.00
_cell.angle_gamma   90.00
#
_symmetry.space_group_name_H-M   'P 1'
#
loop_
_entity.id
_entity.type
_entity.pdbx_description
1 polymer ?
#
loop_
_entity_poly.entity_id
_entity_poly.type
_entity_poly.pdbx_seq_one_letter_code
_entity_poly.pdbx_strand_id
1 'polypeptide(L)'
;MDQAIDYEKDYNLEGDFVLRFAALMHDIGKPATRKLEPGGAVSFYHHDMVGSKLTVKRMRALKFDNDTIKAVALLVELHLRFFGYSDQSWTDSAIRRYVRDAGEQLLRLHALTRADVTTRNQKKADRLSHAYDDLEKRIGVIMEQEELNALRPDLSGEDIMRILDLKPSPEVGKAYNFLMELRLEEGELGPAEAERRLLDWWRAR
;
A
#
# COMPACT_ATOMS: atom_id res chain seq x y z
N MET A 1 6.72 4.45 25.50
CA MET A 1 6.43 3.28 24.65
C MET A 1 5.05 3.55 24.13
N ASP A 2 4.97 3.91 22.87
CA ASP A 2 3.71 4.27 22.24
C ASP A 2 3.01 2.96 21.85
N GLN A 3 1.71 2.89 22.10
CA GLN A 3 0.85 1.75 21.79
C GLN A 3 0.17 1.96 20.44
N ALA A 4 -0.43 0.91 19.87
CA ALA A 4 -1.19 1.02 18.62
C ALA A 4 -2.29 2.10 18.70
N ILE A 5 -2.89 2.29 19.87
CA ILE A 5 -3.92 3.31 20.12
C ILE A 5 -3.37 4.72 19.94
N ASP A 6 -2.10 4.96 20.24
CA ASP A 6 -1.49 6.28 20.13
C ASP A 6 -1.33 6.72 18.66
N TYR A 7 -1.23 5.76 17.74
CA TYR A 7 -1.12 5.98 16.30
C TYR A 7 -2.46 6.01 15.55
N GLU A 8 -3.58 5.67 16.20
CA GLU A 8 -4.88 5.57 15.51
C GLU A 8 -5.27 6.86 14.79
N LYS A 9 -5.05 8.01 15.43
CA LYS A 9 -5.41 9.32 14.88
C LYS A 9 -4.61 9.68 13.63
N ASP A 10 -3.36 9.25 13.57
CA ASP A 10 -2.46 9.55 12.45
C ASP A 10 -2.93 8.88 11.14
N TYR A 11 -3.72 7.80 11.28
CA TYR A 11 -4.24 7.02 10.15
C TYR A 11 -5.78 7.02 10.07
N ASN A 12 -6.47 7.84 10.88
CA ASN A 12 -7.93 7.89 10.96
C ASN A 12 -8.55 6.50 11.28
N LEU A 13 -7.98 5.83 12.29
CA LEU A 13 -8.30 4.48 12.76
C LEU A 13 -8.81 4.47 14.22
N GLU A 14 -9.38 5.57 14.71
CA GLU A 14 -9.82 5.67 16.10
C GLU A 14 -10.85 4.61 16.47
N GLY A 15 -10.53 3.82 17.50
CA GLY A 15 -11.39 2.73 17.95
C GLY A 15 -11.38 1.50 17.03
N ASP A 16 -10.44 1.41 16.08
CA ASP A 16 -10.39 0.31 15.13
C ASP A 16 -10.08 -1.03 15.80
N PHE A 17 -11.07 -1.92 15.78
CA PHE A 17 -10.96 -3.24 16.40
C PHE A 17 -9.88 -4.10 15.72
N VAL A 18 -9.78 -4.06 14.38
CA VAL A 18 -8.88 -4.91 13.60
C VAL A 18 -7.43 -4.60 13.96
N LEU A 19 -7.05 -3.32 14.02
CA LEU A 19 -5.74 -2.85 14.44
C LEU A 19 -5.41 -3.31 15.87
N ARG A 20 -6.29 -3.01 16.82
CA ARG A 20 -6.06 -3.35 18.24
C ARG A 20 -5.95 -4.85 18.47
N PHE A 21 -6.80 -5.63 17.80
CA PHE A 21 -6.77 -7.08 17.93
C PHE A 21 -5.55 -7.68 17.22
N ALA A 22 -5.12 -7.12 16.09
CA ALA A 22 -3.86 -7.49 15.45
C ALA A 22 -2.66 -7.16 16.35
N ALA A 23 -2.63 -6.00 17.01
CA ALA A 23 -1.60 -5.64 17.97
C ALA A 23 -1.55 -6.61 19.16
N LEU A 24 -2.69 -7.11 19.64
CA LEU A 24 -2.71 -8.16 20.66
C LEU A 24 -2.14 -9.49 20.16
N MET A 25 -2.32 -9.80 18.88
CA MET A 25 -2.07 -11.12 18.30
C MET A 25 -0.75 -11.24 17.51
N HIS A 26 -0.07 -10.14 17.16
CA HIS A 26 1.05 -10.11 16.22
C HIS A 26 2.15 -11.13 16.54
N ASP A 27 2.42 -11.32 17.84
CA ASP A 27 3.47 -12.19 18.34
C ASP A 27 2.99 -13.57 18.84
N ILE A 28 1.72 -13.93 18.63
CA ILE A 28 1.14 -15.17 19.18
C ILE A 28 1.88 -16.44 18.73
N GLY A 29 2.61 -16.39 17.61
CA GLY A 29 3.41 -17.48 17.09
C GLY A 29 4.72 -17.75 17.86
N LYS A 30 5.26 -16.78 18.61
CA LYS A 30 6.59 -16.89 19.24
C LYS A 30 6.78 -18.14 20.11
N PRO A 31 5.84 -18.50 21.01
CA PRO A 31 6.02 -19.71 21.83
C PRO A 31 6.14 -21.00 21.01
N ALA A 32 5.41 -21.09 19.89
CA ALA A 32 5.39 -22.27 19.04
C ALA A 32 6.62 -22.38 18.12
N THR A 33 7.30 -21.27 17.83
CA THR A 33 8.49 -21.24 16.97
C THR A 33 9.80 -21.04 17.74
N ARG A 34 9.74 -21.01 19.07
CA ARG A 34 10.92 -20.86 19.92
C ARG A 34 11.90 -22.01 19.70
N LYS A 35 13.13 -21.69 19.31
CA LYS A 35 14.22 -22.66 19.13
C LYS A 35 15.48 -22.20 19.86
N LEU A 36 16.20 -23.16 20.46
CA LEU A 36 17.54 -22.93 20.99
C LEU A 36 18.55 -23.14 19.87
N GLU A 37 19.33 -22.11 19.58
CA GLU A 37 20.39 -22.13 18.57
C GLU A 37 21.74 -22.53 19.19
N PRO A 38 22.68 -23.04 18.37
CA PRO A 38 24.06 -23.28 18.81
C PRO A 38 24.65 -22.00 19.45
N GLY A 39 25.28 -22.15 20.61
CA GLY A 39 25.81 -21.01 21.38
C GLY A 39 24.83 -20.37 22.37
N GLY A 40 23.64 -20.95 22.56
CA GLY A 40 22.71 -20.56 23.64
C GLY A 40 21.76 -19.42 23.29
N ALA A 41 21.79 -18.93 22.05
CA ALA A 41 20.82 -17.95 21.56
C ALA A 41 19.43 -18.58 21.39
N VAL A 42 18.38 -17.76 21.44
CA VAL A 42 16.99 -18.17 21.19
C VAL A 42 16.50 -17.48 19.91
N SER A 43 15.90 -18.24 19.00
CA SER A 43 15.28 -17.73 17.78
C SER A 43 13.77 -17.98 17.76
N PHE A 44 13.07 -17.20 16.93
CA PHE A 44 11.61 -17.28 16.72
C PHE A 44 11.26 -17.19 15.23
N TYR A 45 12.09 -17.80 14.37
CA TYR A 45 11.91 -17.68 12.93
C TYR A 45 10.50 -18.14 12.49
N HIS A 46 9.92 -17.40 11.54
CA HIS A 46 8.59 -17.67 10.98
C HIS A 46 7.40 -17.59 11.97
N HIS A 47 7.56 -16.87 13.09
CA HIS A 47 6.47 -16.69 14.06
C HIS A 47 5.30 -15.86 13.53
N ASP A 48 5.54 -15.00 12.54
CA ASP A 48 4.54 -14.30 11.75
C ASP A 48 3.58 -15.27 11.04
N MET A 49 4.13 -16.23 10.26
CA MET A 49 3.33 -17.21 9.51
C MET A 49 2.58 -18.17 10.43
N VAL A 50 3.23 -18.63 11.51
CA VAL A 50 2.60 -19.49 12.51
C VAL A 50 1.55 -18.69 13.29
N GLY A 51 1.85 -17.44 13.63
CA GLY A 51 0.98 -16.50 14.31
C GLY A 51 -0.31 -16.26 13.54
N SER A 52 -0.23 -15.95 12.25
CA SER A 52 -1.37 -15.77 11.34
C SER A 52 -2.32 -16.99 11.38
N LYS A 53 -1.78 -18.20 11.24
CA LYS A 53 -2.57 -19.44 11.33
C LYS A 53 -3.23 -19.65 12.69
N LEU A 54 -2.51 -19.34 13.77
CA LEU A 54 -3.05 -19.41 15.13
C LEU A 54 -4.17 -18.38 15.34
N THR A 55 -3.99 -17.16 14.87
CA THR A 55 -4.99 -16.08 14.90
C THR A 55 -6.28 -16.51 14.22
N VAL A 56 -6.20 -17.05 13.00
CA VAL A 56 -7.38 -17.60 12.29
C VAL A 56 -8.09 -18.66 13.14
N LYS A 57 -7.33 -19.61 13.71
CA LYS A 57 -7.91 -20.67 14.53
C LYS A 57 -8.62 -20.13 15.78
N ARG A 58 -7.99 -19.16 16.47
CA ARG A 58 -8.55 -18.56 17.70
C ARG A 58 -9.80 -17.74 17.41
N MET A 59 -9.76 -16.89 16.39
CA MET A 59 -10.89 -16.04 16.05
C MET A 59 -12.07 -16.84 15.50
N ARG A 60 -11.84 -17.92 14.74
CA ARG A 60 -12.91 -18.86 14.35
C ARG A 60 -13.59 -19.51 15.56
N ALA A 61 -12.81 -19.92 16.57
CA ALA A 61 -13.37 -20.48 17.80
C ALA A 61 -14.19 -19.45 18.59
N LEU A 62 -13.81 -18.17 18.52
CA LEU A 62 -14.53 -17.04 19.10
C LEU A 62 -15.70 -16.55 18.22
N LYS A 63 -15.95 -17.18 17.06
CA LYS A 63 -17.05 -16.89 16.14
C LYS A 63 -17.03 -15.48 15.52
N PHE A 64 -15.84 -14.92 15.27
CA PHE A 64 -15.72 -13.71 14.43
C PHE A 64 -16.12 -13.99 12.98
N ASP A 65 -16.53 -12.95 12.26
CA ASP A 65 -16.81 -13.04 10.82
C ASP A 65 -15.54 -13.26 9.99
N ASN A 66 -15.72 -13.75 8.77
CA ASN A 66 -14.60 -14.16 7.93
C ASN A 66 -13.72 -12.99 7.48
N ASP A 67 -14.26 -11.78 7.33
CA ASP A 67 -13.51 -10.66 6.77
C ASP A 67 -12.65 -10.01 7.86
N THR A 68 -13.18 -9.87 9.07
CA THR A 68 -12.41 -9.50 10.27
C THR A 68 -11.27 -10.51 10.52
N ILE A 69 -11.54 -11.81 10.41
CA ILE A 69 -10.51 -12.85 10.57
C ILE A 69 -9.40 -12.69 9.53
N LYS A 70 -9.74 -12.50 8.25
CA LYS A 70 -8.76 -12.31 7.18
C LYS A 70 -7.91 -11.06 7.42
N ALA A 71 -8.54 -9.95 7.80
CA ALA A 71 -7.85 -8.68 8.03
C ALA A 71 -6.84 -8.77 9.17
N VAL A 72 -7.24 -9.30 10.33
CA VAL A 72 -6.33 -9.48 11.48
C VAL A 72 -5.22 -10.49 11.13
N ALA A 73 -5.55 -11.62 10.53
CA ALA A 73 -4.55 -12.63 10.19
C ALA A 73 -3.50 -12.09 9.20
N LEU A 74 -3.92 -11.29 8.22
CA LEU A 74 -3.01 -10.63 7.28
C LEU A 74 -2.07 -9.65 7.99
N LEU A 75 -2.59 -8.83 8.91
CA LEU A 75 -1.74 -7.91 9.70
C LEU A 75 -0.71 -8.67 10.54
N VAL A 76 -1.12 -9.76 11.20
CA VAL A 76 -0.21 -10.65 11.95
C VAL A 76 0.83 -11.30 11.03
N GLU A 77 0.47 -11.66 9.81
CA GLU A 77 1.41 -12.23 8.84
C GLU A 77 2.45 -11.21 8.36
N LEU A 78 2.05 -9.95 8.18
CA LEU A 78 2.89 -8.92 7.58
C LEU A 78 3.71 -8.11 8.60
N HIS A 79 3.45 -8.26 9.90
CA HIS A 79 3.97 -7.33 10.93
C HIS A 79 5.51 -7.19 10.93
N LEU A 80 6.25 -8.25 10.55
CA LEU A 80 7.73 -8.21 10.51
C LEU A 80 8.31 -7.62 9.23
N ARG A 81 7.52 -7.49 8.16
CA ARG A 81 8.02 -7.20 6.81
C ARG A 81 8.88 -5.96 6.77
N PHE A 82 8.45 -4.89 7.45
CA PHE A 82 9.17 -3.62 7.49
C PHE A 82 10.59 -3.73 8.04
N PHE A 83 10.87 -4.63 8.99
CA PHE A 83 12.18 -4.62 9.63
C PHE A 83 13.33 -4.89 8.65
N GLY A 84 13.06 -5.57 7.53
CA GLY A 84 14.00 -5.70 6.42
C GLY A 84 14.29 -4.39 5.65
N TYR A 85 13.38 -3.41 5.68
CA TYR A 85 13.59 -2.05 5.14
C TYR A 85 14.59 -1.27 5.98
N SER A 86 14.50 -1.40 7.31
CA SER A 86 15.33 -0.63 8.24
C SER A 86 16.82 -0.96 8.16
N ASP A 87 17.16 -2.13 7.63
CA ASP A 87 18.53 -2.58 7.41
C ASP A 87 19.03 -2.26 5.98
N GLN A 88 18.12 -2.24 5.00
CA GLN A 88 18.44 -1.91 3.60
C GLN A 88 17.23 -1.31 2.87
N SER A 89 17.42 -0.16 2.23
CA SER A 89 16.38 0.47 1.40
C SER A 89 15.86 -0.49 0.32
N TRP A 90 14.54 -0.55 0.16
CA TRP A 90 13.90 -1.37 -0.85
C TRP A 90 13.92 -0.72 -2.24
N THR A 91 13.84 -1.55 -3.27
CA THR A 91 13.52 -1.11 -4.63
C THR A 91 12.03 -0.79 -4.75
N ASP A 92 11.65 0.03 -5.74
CA ASP A 92 10.24 0.40 -5.94
C ASP A 92 9.36 -0.83 -6.22
N SER A 93 9.89 -1.86 -6.89
CA SER A 93 9.18 -3.13 -7.10
C SER A 93 8.93 -3.88 -5.79
N ALA A 94 9.82 -3.77 -4.81
CA ALA A 94 9.61 -4.34 -3.49
C ALA A 94 8.58 -3.53 -2.69
N ILE A 95 8.58 -2.19 -2.81
CA ILE A 95 7.56 -1.33 -2.21
C ILE A 95 6.17 -1.63 -2.81
N ARG A 96 6.05 -1.71 -4.14
CA ARG A 96 4.79 -2.10 -4.81
C ARG A 96 4.27 -3.45 -4.33
N ARG A 97 5.16 -4.43 -4.15
CA ARG A 97 4.79 -5.73 -3.58
C ARG A 97 4.30 -5.58 -2.13
N TYR A 98 4.98 -4.80 -1.30
CA TYR A 98 4.56 -4.55 0.08
C TYR A 98 3.16 -3.93 0.14
N VAL A 99 2.91 -2.88 -0.65
CA VAL A 99 1.60 -2.22 -0.78
C VAL A 99 0.53 -3.20 -1.25
N ARG A 100 0.79 -3.93 -2.35
CA ARG A 100 -0.16 -4.91 -2.90
C ARG A 100 -0.48 -6.03 -1.91
N ASP A 101 0.53 -6.56 -1.23
CA ASP A 101 0.35 -7.67 -0.30
C ASP A 101 -0.44 -7.21 0.95
N ALA A 102 -0.32 -5.95 1.37
CA ALA A 102 -1.11 -5.36 2.46
C ALA A 102 -2.54 -4.97 2.03
N GLY A 103 -2.72 -4.51 0.78
CA GLY A 103 -4.01 -4.11 0.23
C GLY A 103 -4.71 -3.06 1.10
N GLU A 104 -6.00 -3.28 1.38
CA GLU A 104 -6.82 -2.40 2.25
C GLU A 104 -6.31 -2.30 3.70
N GLN A 105 -5.40 -3.19 4.12
CA GLN A 105 -4.85 -3.19 5.47
C GLN A 105 -3.57 -2.35 5.60
N LEU A 106 -3.12 -1.67 4.54
CA LEU A 106 -1.86 -0.91 4.54
C LEU A 106 -1.77 0.12 5.68
N LEU A 107 -2.80 0.94 5.88
CA LEU A 107 -2.80 1.95 6.95
C LEU A 107 -2.78 1.32 8.35
N ARG A 108 -3.53 0.21 8.54
CA ARG A 108 -3.48 -0.56 9.80
C ARG A 108 -2.11 -1.19 10.01
N LEU A 109 -1.44 -1.61 8.94
CA LEU A 109 -0.08 -2.16 9.00
C LEU A 109 0.93 -1.07 9.39
N HIS A 110 0.77 0.16 8.91
CA HIS A 110 1.57 1.32 9.35
C HIS A 110 1.46 1.57 10.85
N ALA A 111 0.22 1.71 11.35
CA ALA A 111 -0.02 1.88 12.78
C ALA A 111 0.53 0.71 13.62
N LEU A 112 0.30 -0.53 13.18
CA LEU A 112 0.76 -1.72 13.88
C LEU A 112 2.28 -1.78 13.98
N THR A 113 2.99 -1.56 12.87
CA THR A 113 4.45 -1.67 12.88
C THR A 113 5.11 -0.55 13.68
N ARG A 114 4.58 0.69 13.61
CA ARG A 114 5.09 1.78 14.44
C ARG A 114 4.95 1.47 15.94
N ALA A 115 3.81 0.89 16.34
CA ALA A 115 3.59 0.46 17.72
C ALA A 115 4.47 -0.72 18.18
N ASP A 116 4.91 -1.58 17.25
CA ASP A 116 5.80 -2.72 17.54
C ASP A 116 7.25 -2.29 17.85
N VAL A 117 7.58 -1.00 17.67
CA VAL A 117 8.89 -0.45 18.07
C VAL A 117 8.98 -0.35 19.60
N THR A 118 9.29 -1.48 20.23
CA THR A 118 9.33 -1.65 21.70
C THR A 118 10.72 -1.43 22.33
N THR A 119 11.68 -0.90 21.57
CA THR A 119 13.06 -0.71 22.04
C THR A 119 13.21 0.44 23.03
N ARG A 120 13.93 0.21 24.14
CA ARG A 120 14.33 1.28 25.08
C ARG A 120 15.53 2.10 24.60
N ASN A 121 16.22 1.65 23.55
CA ASN A 121 17.33 2.39 22.96
C ASN A 121 16.77 3.48 22.03
N GLN A 122 16.84 4.74 22.47
CA GLN A 122 16.33 5.90 21.74
C GLN A 122 16.91 6.01 20.32
N LYS A 123 18.24 5.86 20.16
CA LYS A 123 18.87 5.93 18.83
C LYS A 123 18.32 4.87 17.87
N LYS A 124 18.02 3.68 18.37
CA LYS A 124 17.42 2.62 17.56
C LYS A 124 15.95 2.92 17.23
N ALA A 125 15.20 3.46 18.18
CA ALA A 125 13.82 3.89 17.96
C ALA A 125 13.77 4.99 16.88
N ASP A 126 14.58 6.03 17.01
CA ASP A 126 14.64 7.14 16.05
C ASP A 126 15.02 6.65 14.64
N ARG A 127 16.00 5.73 14.54
CA ARG A 127 16.38 5.13 13.27
C ARG A 127 15.22 4.38 12.61
N LEU A 128 14.48 3.60 13.39
CA LEU A 128 13.32 2.85 12.89
C LEU A 128 12.19 3.78 12.48
N SER A 129 11.91 4.83 13.28
CA SER A 129 10.91 5.83 12.97
C SER A 129 11.22 6.54 11.65
N HIS A 130 12.44 7.07 11.49
CA HIS A 130 12.84 7.74 10.25
C HIS A 130 12.79 6.81 9.03
N ALA A 131 13.17 5.54 9.20
CA ALA A 131 13.07 4.56 8.12
C ALA A 131 11.61 4.27 7.74
N TYR A 132 10.68 4.30 8.72
CA TYR A 132 9.26 4.14 8.47
C TYR A 132 8.66 5.37 7.76
N ASP A 133 9.02 6.58 8.20
CA ASP A 133 8.61 7.84 7.56
C ASP A 133 9.09 7.89 6.08
N ASP A 134 10.32 7.45 5.82
CA ASP A 134 10.85 7.35 4.46
C ASP A 134 10.08 6.34 3.60
N LEU A 135 9.73 5.19 4.16
CA LEU A 135 8.93 4.18 3.46
C LEU A 135 7.54 4.74 3.08
N GLU A 136 6.82 5.36 4.03
CA GLU A 136 5.51 5.96 3.78
C GLU A 136 5.58 7.06 2.71
N LYS A 137 6.60 7.93 2.78
CA LYS A 137 6.82 8.95 1.75
C LYS A 137 7.02 8.33 0.37
N ARG A 138 7.84 7.28 0.27
CA ARG A 138 8.09 6.59 -1.02
C ARG A 138 6.85 5.87 -1.54
N ILE A 139 6.04 5.30 -0.66
CA ILE A 139 4.73 4.73 -1.03
C ILE A 139 3.86 5.82 -1.64
N GLY A 140 3.74 6.97 -0.99
CA GLY A 140 2.95 8.11 -1.50
C GLY A 140 3.39 8.55 -2.90
N VAL A 141 4.69 8.76 -3.11
CA VAL A 141 5.25 9.15 -4.42
C VAL A 141 4.95 8.10 -5.50
N ILE A 142 5.10 6.81 -5.19
CA ILE A 142 4.83 5.73 -6.15
C ILE A 142 3.35 5.68 -6.49
N MET A 143 2.47 5.78 -5.50
CA MET A 143 1.02 5.72 -5.69
C MET A 143 0.50 6.91 -6.49
N GLU A 144 0.97 8.13 -6.20
CA GLU A 144 0.65 9.33 -6.96
C GLU A 144 1.11 9.19 -8.43
N GLN A 145 2.34 8.71 -8.65
CA GLN A 145 2.84 8.48 -10.00
C GLN A 145 2.05 7.40 -10.74
N GLU A 146 1.60 6.35 -10.05
CA GLU A 146 0.75 5.30 -10.63
C GLU A 146 -0.64 5.82 -10.98
N GLU A 147 -1.23 6.65 -10.13
CA GLU A 147 -2.52 7.32 -10.41
C GLU A 147 -2.41 8.20 -11.66
N LEU A 148 -1.36 9.03 -11.74
CA LEU A 148 -1.07 9.82 -12.94
C LEU A 148 -0.86 8.96 -14.19
N ASN A 149 -0.14 7.83 -14.07
CA ASN A 149 0.09 6.92 -15.18
C ASN A 149 -1.16 6.12 -15.59
N ALA A 150 -2.12 5.96 -14.68
CA ALA A 150 -3.39 5.29 -14.92
C ALA A 150 -4.41 6.21 -15.60
N LEU A 151 -4.25 7.54 -15.49
CA LEU A 151 -5.09 8.49 -16.20
C LEU A 151 -5.12 8.20 -17.69
N ARG A 152 -6.31 8.34 -18.26
CA ARG A 152 -6.59 8.20 -19.68
C ARG A 152 -7.40 9.42 -20.11
N PRO A 153 -7.20 9.93 -21.34
CA PRO A 153 -8.07 10.94 -21.90
C PRO A 153 -9.49 10.38 -22.08
N ASP A 154 -10.47 11.28 -22.19
CA ASP A 154 -11.89 10.94 -22.31
C ASP A 154 -12.24 10.25 -23.66
N LEU A 155 -11.32 10.27 -24.63
CA LEU A 155 -11.44 9.59 -25.91
C LEU A 155 -10.29 8.59 -26.10
N SER A 156 -10.61 7.38 -26.54
CA SER A 156 -9.61 6.37 -26.87
C SER A 156 -8.91 6.65 -28.20
N GLY A 157 -7.81 5.96 -28.47
CA GLY A 157 -7.17 5.99 -29.78
C GLY A 157 -8.11 5.59 -30.93
N GLU A 158 -9.05 4.69 -30.67
CA GLU A 158 -10.07 4.29 -31.65
C GLU A 158 -11.08 5.41 -31.91
N ASP A 159 -11.49 6.13 -30.87
CA ASP A 159 -12.37 7.29 -31.00
C ASP A 159 -11.71 8.40 -31.80
N ILE A 160 -10.43 8.69 -31.53
CA ILE A 160 -9.63 9.67 -32.27
C ILE A 160 -9.56 9.29 -33.77
N MET A 161 -9.26 8.02 -34.06
CA MET A 161 -9.21 7.52 -35.44
C MET A 161 -10.56 7.68 -36.15
N ARG A 162 -11.66 7.40 -35.46
CA ARG A 162 -13.02 7.55 -35.99
C ARG A 162 -13.40 9.01 -36.23
N ILE A 163 -13.12 9.90 -35.28
CA ILE A 163 -13.51 11.33 -35.33
C ILE A 163 -12.71 12.07 -36.39
N LEU A 164 -11.41 11.79 -36.51
CA LEU A 164 -10.50 12.48 -37.43
C LEU A 164 -10.32 11.79 -38.78
N ASP A 165 -11.01 10.66 -39.00
CA ASP A 165 -10.85 9.79 -40.17
C ASP A 165 -9.38 9.40 -40.44
N LEU A 166 -8.68 9.00 -39.37
CA LEU A 166 -7.26 8.63 -39.40
C LEU A 166 -7.07 7.12 -39.35
N LYS A 167 -6.07 6.64 -40.08
CA LYS A 167 -5.51 5.30 -39.89
C LYS A 167 -4.50 5.30 -38.72
N PRO A 168 -4.15 4.13 -38.15
CA PRO A 168 -3.11 4.02 -37.13
C PRO A 168 -1.81 4.71 -37.60
N SER A 169 -1.44 5.78 -36.91
CA SER A 169 -0.35 6.67 -37.32
C SER A 169 0.17 7.50 -36.14
N PRO A 170 1.37 8.11 -36.26
CA PRO A 170 1.91 9.00 -35.24
C PRO A 170 1.00 10.19 -34.89
N GLU A 171 0.13 10.59 -35.82
CA GLU A 171 -0.84 11.66 -35.63
C GLU A 171 -1.91 11.32 -34.60
N VAL A 172 -2.33 10.06 -34.52
CA VAL A 172 -3.22 9.56 -33.46
C VAL A 172 -2.55 9.70 -32.10
N GLY A 173 -1.25 9.43 -32.01
CA GLY A 173 -0.47 9.61 -30.78
C GLY A 173 -0.37 11.08 -30.35
N LYS A 174 -0.19 12.01 -31.29
CA LYS A 174 -0.17 13.46 -30.99
C LYS A 174 -1.53 13.95 -30.49
N ALA A 175 -2.61 13.53 -31.15
CA ALA A 175 -3.99 13.82 -30.73
C ALA A 175 -4.29 13.25 -29.33
N TYR A 176 -3.85 12.02 -29.06
CA TYR A 176 -4.00 11.38 -27.76
C TYR A 176 -3.25 12.13 -26.67
N ASN A 177 -2.01 12.57 -26.95
CA ASN A 177 -1.23 13.36 -26.01
C ASN A 177 -1.86 14.73 -25.73
N PHE A 178 -2.38 15.42 -26.76
CA PHE A 178 -3.12 16.66 -26.57
C PHE A 178 -4.34 16.48 -25.65
N LEU A 179 -5.13 15.42 -25.85
CA LEU A 179 -6.26 15.11 -24.98
C LEU A 179 -5.83 14.71 -23.56
N MET A 180 -4.67 14.06 -23.43
CA MET A 180 -4.09 13.75 -22.12
C MET A 180 -3.66 15.04 -21.38
N GLU A 181 -3.04 15.99 -22.08
CA GLU A 181 -2.70 17.30 -21.51
C GLU A 181 -3.95 18.03 -21.01
N LEU A 182 -5.03 18.06 -21.79
CA LEU A 182 -6.32 18.60 -21.35
C LEU A 182 -6.86 17.89 -20.10
N ARG A 183 -6.78 16.54 -20.06
CA ARG A 183 -7.22 15.75 -18.90
C ARG A 183 -6.41 16.09 -17.64
N LEU A 184 -5.11 16.36 -17.79
CA LEU A 184 -4.22 16.71 -16.67
C LEU A 184 -4.44 18.15 -16.17
N GLU A 185 -4.74 19.09 -17.08
CA GLU A 185 -4.94 20.51 -16.74
C GLU A 185 -6.35 20.82 -16.24
N GLU A 186 -7.37 20.29 -16.90
CA GLU A 186 -8.78 20.66 -16.69
C GLU A 186 -9.60 19.54 -16.01
N GLY A 187 -9.03 18.33 -15.88
CA GLY A 187 -9.75 17.17 -15.35
C GLY A 187 -10.66 16.51 -16.39
N GLU A 188 -11.72 15.85 -15.92
CA GLU A 188 -12.70 15.18 -16.78
C GLU A 188 -13.58 16.20 -17.52
N LEU A 189 -13.49 16.24 -18.84
CA LEU A 189 -14.28 17.12 -19.70
C LEU A 189 -15.54 16.42 -20.23
N GLY A 190 -15.46 15.09 -20.34
CA GLY A 190 -16.48 14.24 -20.93
C GLY A 190 -16.32 14.12 -22.46
N PRO A 191 -16.83 13.04 -23.07
CA PRO A 191 -16.52 12.70 -24.47
C PRO A 191 -16.91 13.79 -25.48
N ALA A 192 -18.03 14.47 -25.28
CA ALA A 192 -18.52 15.49 -26.22
C ALA A 192 -17.65 16.75 -26.24
N GLU A 193 -17.20 17.20 -25.07
CA GLU A 193 -16.31 18.36 -24.97
C GLU A 193 -14.90 18.01 -25.47
N ALA A 194 -14.40 16.82 -25.11
CA ALA A 194 -13.14 16.30 -25.62
C ALA A 194 -13.13 16.20 -27.16
N GLU A 195 -14.22 15.74 -27.77
CA GLU A 195 -14.37 15.67 -29.24
C GLU A 195 -14.34 17.07 -29.87
N ARG A 196 -15.06 18.04 -29.28
CA ARG A 196 -15.04 19.43 -29.76
C ARG A 196 -13.62 20.00 -29.75
N ARG A 197 -12.92 19.88 -28.61
CA ARG A 197 -11.56 20.39 -28.43
C ARG A 197 -10.56 19.67 -29.34
N LEU A 198 -10.73 18.37 -29.56
CA LEU A 198 -9.94 17.59 -30.51
C LEU A 198 -10.07 18.13 -31.94
N LEU A 199 -11.30 18.39 -32.39
CA LEU A 199 -11.57 18.92 -33.72
C LEU A 199 -11.02 20.34 -33.88
N ASP A 200 -11.17 21.19 -32.88
CA ASP A 200 -10.65 22.56 -32.89
C ASP A 200 -9.12 22.58 -32.97
N TRP A 201 -8.45 21.77 -32.15
CA TRP A 201 -7.00 21.60 -32.18
C TRP A 201 -6.50 21.06 -33.53
N TRP A 202 -7.20 20.05 -34.09
CA TRP A 202 -6.82 19.45 -35.36
C TRP A 202 -6.92 20.43 -36.54
N ARG A 203 -7.94 21.31 -36.53
CA ARG A 203 -8.13 22.33 -37.57
C ARG A 203 -7.16 23.51 -37.46
N ALA A 204 -6.67 23.79 -36.25
CA ALA A 204 -5.77 24.91 -35.97
C ALA A 204 -4.29 24.61 -36.33
N ARG A 205 -4.01 23.39 -36.79
CA ARG A 205 -2.67 22.88 -37.06
C ARG A 205 -2.30 22.98 -38.54
#